data_AF-A0A2V8TLV8-F1
#
_entry.id   AF-A0A2V8TLV8-F1
#
_cell.length_a   1.000
_cell.length_b   1.000
_cell.length_c   1.000
_cell.angle_alpha   90.00
_cell.angle_beta   90.00
_cell.angle_gamma   90.00
#
_symmetry.space_group_name_H-M   'P 1'
#
loop_
_entity.id
_entity.type
_entity.pdbx_description
1 polymer ?
#
loop_
_entity_poly.entity_id
_entity_poly.type
_entity_poly.pdbx_seq_one_letter_code
_entity_poly.pdbx_strand_id
1 'polypeptide(L)' 'GGKELASRALAIMEERRITSIPVVDGAGMLEGIVQLHDLWRVQLF' A
#
# COMPACT_ATOMS: atom_id res chain seq x y z
N GLY A 1 4.57 9.65 8.67
CA GLY A 1 5.13 8.43 9.32
C GLY A 1 4.47 7.17 8.76
N GLY A 2 4.89 5.95 9.11
CA GLY A 2 4.39 4.70 8.49
C GLY A 2 2.86 4.56 8.43
N LYS A 3 2.16 4.99 9.48
CA LYS A 3 0.68 4.98 9.56
C LYS A 3 -0.02 5.87 8.53
N GLU A 4 0.59 7.02 8.20
CA GLU A 4 0.05 7.98 7.21
C GLU A 4 0.27 7.49 5.77
N LEU A 5 1.35 6.75 5.53
CA LEU A 5 1.58 6.08 4.25
C LEU A 5 0.56 4.95 4.04
N ALA A 6 0.27 4.19 5.09
CA ALA A 6 -0.75 3.13 5.05
C ALA A 6 -2.16 3.69 4.75
N SER A 7 -2.57 4.79 5.38
CA SER A 7 -3.87 5.41 5.11
C SER A 7 -3.98 5.97 3.68
N ARG A 8 -2.91 6.57 3.17
CA ARG A 8 -2.85 7.01 1.76
C ARG A 8 -2.91 5.85 0.78
N ALA A 9 -2.17 4.77 1.03
CA ALA A 9 -2.21 3.57 0.20
C ALA A 9 -3.63 2.98 0.15
N LEU A 10 -4.32 2.92 1.29
CA LEU A 10 -5.71 2.47 1.36
C LEU A 10 -6.66 3.35 0.54
N ALA A 11 -6.54 4.68 0.64
CA ALA A 11 -7.37 5.61 -0.13
C ALA A 11 -7.17 5.42 -1.66
N ILE A 12 -5.93 5.24 -2.11
CA ILE A 12 -5.63 4.99 -3.53
C ILE A 12 -6.22 3.65 -3.98
N MET A 13 -6.11 2.62 -3.15
CA MET A 13 -6.68 1.30 -3.43
C MET A 13 -8.21 1.37 -3.59
N GLU A 14 -8.89 2.09 -2.70
CA GLU A 14 -10.34 2.29 -2.74
C GLU A 14 -10.78 3.08 -3.98
N GLU A 15 -10.15 4.22 -4.25
CA GLU A 15 -10.46 5.08 -5.39
C GLU A 15 -10.32 4.33 -6.72
N ARG A 16 -9.26 3.53 -6.84
CA ARG A 16 -8.93 2.81 -8.08
C ARG A 16 -9.55 1.40 -8.16
N ARG A 17 -10.24 0.95 -7.10
CA ARG A 17 -10.78 -0.41 -6.96
C ARG A 17 -9.73 -1.50 -7.18
N ILE A 18 -8.54 -1.29 -6.63
CA ILE A 18 -7.42 -2.25 -6.67
C ILE A 18 -7.08 -2.71 -5.25
N THR A 19 -6.46 -3.88 -5.13
CA THR A 19 -6.13 -4.49 -3.81
C THR A 19 -4.63 -4.58 -3.57
N SER A 20 -3.81 -4.07 -4.49
CA SER A 20 -2.35 -4.16 -4.42
C SER A 20 -1.72 -2.94 -5.08
N ILE A 21 -0.66 -2.42 -4.47
CA ILE A 21 0.15 -1.32 -4.99
C ILE A 21 1.60 -1.81 -5.13
N PRO A 22 2.19 -1.81 -6.34
CA PRO A 22 3.60 -2.10 -6.51
C PRO A 22 4.45 -0.95 -5.96
N VAL A 23 5.54 -1.29 -5.29
CA VAL A 23 6.57 -0.35 -4.84
C VAL A 23 7.75 -0.49 -5.80
N VAL A 24 8.16 0.63 -6.38
CA VAL A 24 9.27 0.70 -7.32
C VAL A 24 10.36 1.63 -6.79
N ASP A 25 11.60 1.40 -7.18
CA ASP A 25 12.72 2.29 -6.93
C ASP A 25 12.65 3.57 -7.80
N GLY A 26 13.66 4.44 -7.68
CA GLY A 26 13.76 5.68 -8.47
C GLY A 26 13.97 5.46 -9.98
N ALA A 27 14.37 4.26 -10.39
CA ALA A 27 14.50 3.87 -11.80
C ALA A 27 13.25 3.15 -12.34
N GLY A 28 12.23 2.93 -11.49
CA GLY A 28 11.00 2.24 -11.85
C GLY A 28 11.09 0.70 -11.75
N MET A 29 12.14 0.15 -11.14
CA MET A 29 12.28 -1.29 -10.93
C MET A 29 11.47 -1.73 -9.71
N LEU A 30 10.78 -2.87 -9.81
CA LEU A 30 9.94 -3.41 -8.74
C LEU A 30 10.78 -3.85 -7.54
N GLU A 31 10.54 -3.25 -6.38
CA GLU A 31 11.14 -3.64 -5.09
C GLU A 31 10.19 -4.47 -4.22
N GLY A 32 8.87 -4.34 -4.41
CA GLY A 32 7.89 -5.09 -3.62
C GLY A 32 6.44 -4.76 -3.95
N ILE A 33 5.52 -5.34 -3.18
CA ILE A 33 4.07 -5.15 -3.35
C ILE A 33 3.45 -4.93 -1.97
N VAL A 34 2.63 -3.89 -1.85
CA VAL A 34 1.76 -3.66 -0.68
C VAL A 34 0.38 -4.24 -1.00
N GLN A 35 -0.12 -5.15 -0.15
CA GLN A 35 -1.44 -5.75 -0.33
C GLN A 35 -2.43 -5.21 0.70
N LEU A 36 -3.69 -5.05 0.29
CA LEU A 36 -4.78 -4.56 1.15
C LEU A 36 -4.90 -5.36 2.46
N HIS A 37 -4.70 -6.67 2.40
CA HIS A 37 -4.81 -7.55 3.56
C HIS A 37 -3.69 -7.34 4.59
N ASP A 38 -2.54 -6.81 4.18
CA ASP A 38 -1.46 -6.47 5.11
C ASP A 38 -1.78 -5.22 5.90
N LEU A 39 -2.47 -4.26 5.28
CA LEU A 39 -2.91 -3.03 5.95
C LEU A 39 -3.91 -3.32 7.08
N TRP A 40 -4.75 -4.36 6.94
CA TRP A 40 -5.65 -4.80 8.00
C TRP A 40 -4.92 -5.45 9.18
N ARG A 41 -3.80 -6.14 8.94
CA ARG A 41 -2.95 -6.69 10.02
C ARG A 41 -2.29 -5.60 10.88
N VAL A 42 -2.02 -4.43 10.30
CA VAL A 42 -1.37 -3.30 10.99
C VAL A 42 -2.36 -2.44 11.79
N GLN A 43 -3.66 -2.53 11.51
CA GLN A 43 -4.70 -1.76 12.22
C GLN A 43 -5.41 -2.53 13.34
N LEU A 44 -5.27 -3.86 13.41
CA LEU A 44 -5.94 -4.70 14.40
C LEU A 44 -5.07 -5.08 15.61
N PHE A 45 -3.85 -4.53 15.73
CA PHE A 45 -2.99 -4.66 16.91
C PHE A 45 -2.32 -3.33 17.27
#